data_AF-A0A7C5Z0V7-F1
#
_entry.id   AF-A0A7C5Z0V7-F1
#
_cell.length_a   1.000
_cell.length_b   1.000
_cell.length_c   1.000
_cell.angle_alpha   90.00
_cell.angle_beta   90.00
_cell.angle_gamma   90.00
#
_symmetry.space_group_name_H-M   'P 1'
#
loop_
_entity.id
_entity.type
_entity.pdbx_description
1 polymer ?
#
loop_
_entity_poly.entity_id
_entity_poly.type
_entity_poly.pdbx_seq_one_letter_code
_entity_poly.pdbx_strand_id
1 'polypeptide(L)'
;MLHKYWFEFELPPSMARTAGCGPGCGVTAFSYEDALALVKERIFNDGEIPPVRNCIEDVDVSTLDAERVQPNMDIPFFRGVWYPKMRSR
;
A
#
# COMPACT_ATOMS: atom_id res chain seq x y z
N MET A 1 -13.39 1.67 13.06
CA MET A 1 -13.33 2.84 12.15
C MET A 1 -12.37 2.49 11.02
N LEU A 2 -12.44 3.13 9.84
CA LEU A 2 -11.44 2.91 8.80
C LEU A 2 -10.28 3.89 8.97
N HIS A 3 -9.06 3.36 8.90
CA HIS A 3 -7.81 4.09 8.98
C HIS A 3 -7.06 3.99 7.65
N LYS A 4 -6.28 5.04 7.34
CA LYS A 4 -5.42 5.08 6.15
C LYS A 4 -4.00 4.72 6.56
N TYR A 5 -3.49 3.62 6.02
CA TYR A 5 -2.14 3.15 6.27
C TYR A 5 -1.25 3.39 5.06
N TRP A 6 -0.02 3.83 5.33
CA TRP A 6 1.06 3.85 4.35
C TRP A 6 2.15 2.88 4.79
N PHE A 7 2.36 1.81 4.01
CA PHE A 7 3.36 0.79 4.27
C PHE A 7 4.59 0.98 3.40
N GLU A 8 5.76 0.89 4.02
CA GLU A 8 7.03 0.76 3.33
C GLU A 8 7.61 -0.60 3.67
N PHE A 9 8.10 -1.31 2.67
CA PHE A 9 8.63 -2.67 2.82
C PHE A 9 10.13 -2.69 2.54
N GLU A 10 10.84 -3.59 3.23
CA GLU A 10 12.21 -3.95 2.88
C GLU A 10 12.20 -4.87 1.66
N LEU A 11 12.07 -4.28 0.48
CA LEU A 11 12.01 -5.03 -0.77
C LEU A 11 13.42 -5.38 -1.26
N PRO A 12 13.71 -6.66 -1.57
CA PRO A 12 14.90 -6.98 -2.33
C PRO A 12 14.84 -6.34 -3.73
N PRO A 13 15.98 -6.01 -4.35
CA PRO A 13 16.03 -5.33 -5.65
C PRO A 13 15.25 -6.04 -6.77
N SER A 14 15.09 -7.36 -6.67
CA SER A 14 14.31 -8.21 -7.57
C SER A 14 12.78 -7.98 -7.48
N MET A 15 12.26 -7.55 -6.31
CA MET A 15 10.83 -7.29 -6.10
C MET A 15 10.47 -5.82 -6.24
N ALA A 16 11.42 -4.91 -6.01
CA ALA A 16 11.21 -3.46 -6.10
C ALA A 16 10.69 -3.00 -7.47
N ARG A 17 11.05 -3.71 -8.56
CA ARG A 17 10.56 -3.41 -9.93
C ARG A 17 9.21 -4.03 -10.26
N THR A 18 8.81 -5.08 -9.55
CA THR A 18 7.67 -5.93 -9.91
C THR A 18 6.40 -5.57 -9.13
N ALA A 19 6.55 -5.10 -7.88
CA ALA A 19 5.40 -4.87 -7.00
C ALA A 19 4.61 -3.58 -7.32
N GLY A 20 5.13 -2.67 -8.14
CA GLY A 20 4.53 -1.33 -8.33
C GLY A 20 4.57 -0.44 -7.07
N CYS A 21 4.86 -1.00 -5.90
CA CYS A 21 5.06 -0.31 -4.62
C CYS A 21 6.49 0.26 -4.46
N GLY A 22 7.06 0.85 -5.52
CA GLY A 22 8.40 1.45 -5.48
C GLY A 22 8.64 2.39 -4.27
N PRO A 23 7.69 3.27 -3.90
CA PRO A 23 7.79 4.12 -2.70
C PRO A 23 7.03 3.57 -1.48
N GLY A 24 6.20 2.54 -1.62
CA GLY A 24 5.31 2.01 -0.57
C GLY A 24 3.97 1.52 -1.12
N CYS A 25 3.08 1.05 -0.24
CA CYS A 25 1.71 0.67 -0.56
C CYS A 25 0.72 1.39 0.36
N GLY A 26 -0.36 1.92 -0.22
CA GLY A 26 -1.41 2.66 0.48
C GLY A 26 -2.68 1.82 0.64
N VAL A 27 -3.17 1.73 1.88
CA VAL A 27 -4.29 0.85 2.24
C VAL A 27 -5.26 1.56 3.16
N THR A 28 -6.56 1.36 2.98
CA THR A 28 -7.56 1.75 3.95
C THR A 28 -8.17 0.49 4.56
N ALA A 29 -8.15 0.37 5.89
CA ALA A 29 -8.50 -0.86 6.59
C ALA A 29 -9.01 -0.58 8.01
N PHE A 30 -9.55 -1.59 8.68
CA PHE A 30 -10.03 -1.45 10.06
C PHE A 30 -8.93 -1.52 11.11
N SER A 31 -7.80 -2.16 10.79
CA SER A 31 -6.65 -2.35 11.66
C SER A 31 -5.40 -2.61 10.83
N TYR A 32 -4.25 -2.57 11.48
CA TYR A 32 -2.97 -2.95 10.89
C TYR A 32 -2.98 -4.38 10.29
N GLU A 33 -3.58 -5.35 11.00
CA GLU A 33 -3.68 -6.74 10.55
C GLU A 33 -4.58 -6.88 9.31
N ASP A 34 -5.71 -6.17 9.32
CA ASP A 34 -6.63 -6.12 8.18
C ASP A 34 -5.96 -5.48 6.96
N ALA A 35 -5.16 -4.43 7.19
CA ALA A 35 -4.41 -3.77 6.14
C ALA A 35 -3.34 -4.70 5.53
N LEU A 36 -2.59 -5.43 6.37
CA LEU A 36 -1.62 -6.43 5.90
C LEU A 36 -2.27 -7.56 5.12
N ALA A 37 -3.44 -8.06 5.56
CA ALA A 37 -4.18 -9.08 4.83
C ALA A 37 -4.56 -8.60 3.42
N LEU A 38 -5.04 -7.36 3.29
CA LEU A 38 -5.36 -6.75 2.00
C LEU A 38 -4.13 -6.58 1.10
N VAL A 39 -2.99 -6.17 1.68
CA VAL A 39 -1.72 -6.07 0.94
C VAL A 39 -1.27 -7.44 0.45
N LYS A 40 -1.34 -8.45 1.31
CA LYS A 40 -0.97 -9.82 0.97
C LYS A 40 -1.78 -10.35 -0.20
N GLU A 41 -3.10 -10.22 -0.12
CA GLU A 41 -4.05 -10.69 -1.13
C GLU A 41 -3.81 -9.95 -2.47
N ARG A 42 -3.71 -8.61 -2.44
CA ARG A 42 -3.77 -7.78 -3.66
C ARG A 42 -2.41 -7.45 -4.27
N ILE A 43 -1.38 -7.24 -3.46
CA ILE A 43 -0.04 -6.89 -3.95
C ILE A 43 0.80 -8.16 -4.16
N PHE A 44 0.75 -9.08 -3.19
CA PHE A 44 1.63 -10.25 -3.16
C PHE A 44 0.96 -11.55 -3.63
N ASN A 45 -0.31 -11.51 -4.06
CA ASN A 45 -1.08 -12.69 -4.50
C ASN A 45 -1.00 -13.86 -3.50
N ASP A 46 -1.24 -13.58 -2.22
CA ASP A 46 -1.14 -14.53 -1.10
C ASP A 46 0.27 -15.09 -0.82
N GLY A 47 1.29 -14.54 -1.48
CA GLY A 47 2.70 -14.85 -1.22
C GLY A 47 3.26 -14.31 0.09
N GLU A 48 4.56 -14.48 0.29
CA GLU A 48 5.27 -13.91 1.43
C GLU A 48 5.33 -12.38 1.32
N ILE A 49 4.90 -11.71 2.39
CA ILE A 49 5.04 -10.26 2.54
C ILE A 49 6.46 -10.00 3.06
N PRO A 50 7.24 -9.13 2.41
CA PRO A 50 8.52 -8.69 2.93
C PRO A 50 8.37 -8.01 4.30
N PRO A 51 9.45 -7.92 5.10
CA PRO A 51 9.41 -7.16 6.35
C PRO A 51 8.94 -5.73 6.14
N VAL A 52 8.03 -5.26 6.99
CA VAL A 52 7.58 -3.87 7.01
C VAL A 52 8.71 -3.03 7.58
N ARG A 53 9.24 -2.11 6.78
CA ARG A 53 10.25 -1.12 7.17
C ARG A 53 9.63 -0.01 8.00
N ASN A 54 8.47 0.48 7.56
CA ASN A 54 7.75 1.58 8.19
C ASN A 54 6.26 1.44 7.92
N CYS A 55 5.44 1.89 8.87
CA CYS A 55 4.00 1.99 8.72
C CYS A 55 3.49 3.27 9.37
N ILE A 56 2.80 4.10 8.59
CA ILE A 56 2.16 5.33 9.08
C ILE A 56 0.66 5.09 9.11
N GLU A 57 0.09 5.06 10.32
CA GLU A 57 -1.35 5.03 10.54
C GLU A 57 -1.94 6.44 10.45
N ASP A 58 -3.16 6.53 9.93
CA ASP A 58 -3.86 7.79 9.63
C ASP A 58 -3.04 8.77 8.80
N VAL A 59 -2.35 8.22 7.78
CA VAL A 59 -1.54 9.01 6.85
C VAL A 59 -2.37 10.09 6.17
N ASP A 60 -1.82 11.30 6.12
CA ASP A 60 -2.33 12.37 5.27
C ASP A 60 -1.84 12.12 3.84
N VAL A 61 -2.76 11.77 2.95
CA VAL A 61 -2.41 11.48 1.55
C VAL A 61 -1.85 12.68 0.80
N SER A 62 -2.11 13.91 1.27
CA SER A 62 -1.56 15.13 0.69
C SER A 62 -0.07 15.30 0.97
N THR A 63 0.48 14.61 1.98
CA THR A 63 1.91 14.64 2.31
C THR A 63 2.71 13.58 1.54
N LEU A 64 2.05 12.70 0.79
CA LEU A 64 2.70 11.68 -0.03
C LEU A 64 3.24 12.30 -1.33
N ASP A 65 4.19 11.60 -1.98
CA ASP A 65 4.86 12.07 -3.21
C ASP A 65 3.84 12.51 -4.29
N ALA A 66 3.86 13.81 -4.59
CA ALA A 66 2.94 14.46 -5.51
C ALA A 66 3.18 14.11 -6.99
N GLU A 67 4.37 13.63 -7.35
CA GLU A 67 4.71 13.25 -8.73
C GLU A 67 4.41 11.79 -9.01
N ARG A 68 4.51 10.91 -8.00
CA ARG A 68 4.44 9.46 -8.18
C ARG A 68 3.27 8.79 -7.49
N VAL A 69 2.94 9.20 -6.27
CA VAL A 69 1.91 8.53 -5.44
C VAL A 69 0.55 9.14 -5.69
N GLN A 70 0.40 10.45 -5.49
CA GLN A 70 -0.87 11.17 -5.65
C GLN A 70 -1.53 10.99 -7.04
N PRO A 71 -0.82 11.01 -8.19
CA PRO A 71 -1.46 10.80 -9.49
C PRO A 71 -1.79 9.34 -9.78
N ASN A 72 -1.19 8.39 -9.05
CA ASN A 72 -1.34 6.94 -9.28
C ASN A 72 -2.01 6.22 -8.11
N MET A 73 -2.76 6.95 -7.27
CA MET A 73 -3.61 6.38 -6.22
C MET A 73 -5.08 6.34 -6.65
N ASP A 74 -5.84 5.47 -6.01
CA ASP A 74 -7.29 5.41 -6.03
C ASP A 74 -7.88 6.16 -4.82
N ILE A 75 -9.20 6.09 -4.66
CA ILE A 75 -9.94 6.77 -3.58
C ILE A 75 -9.59 6.12 -2.22
N PRO A 76 -8.92 6.82 -1.28
CA PRO A 76 -8.46 6.26 -0.01
C PRO A 76 -9.55 6.21 1.08
N PHE A 77 -10.83 6.30 0.70
CA PHE A 77 -11.97 6.29 1.63
C PHE A 77 -12.59 4.90 1.80
N PHE A 78 -12.40 4.00 0.84
CA PHE A 78 -12.99 2.67 0.87
C PHE A 78 -11.97 1.64 1.37
N ARG A 79 -12.45 0.63 2.12
CA ARG A 79 -11.58 -0.47 2.54
C ARG A 79 -10.95 -1.15 1.32
N GLY A 80 -9.63 -1.24 1.30
CA GLY A 80 -8.89 -1.81 0.18
C GLY A 80 -7.55 -1.13 -0.03
N VAL A 81 -6.78 -1.66 -0.98
CA VAL A 81 -5.54 -1.05 -1.45
C VAL A 81 -5.90 0.08 -2.42
N TRP A 82 -5.47 1.29 -2.12
CA TRP A 82 -5.63 2.46 -2.99
C TRP A 82 -4.31 2.88 -3.65
N TYR A 83 -3.16 2.39 -3.19
CA TYR A 83 -1.89 2.57 -3.90
C TYR A 83 -1.01 1.31 -3.79
N PRO A 84 -0.32 0.90 -4.87
CA PRO A 84 -0.42 1.41 -6.23
C PRO A 84 -1.81 1.16 -6.82
N LYS A 85 -2.30 2.06 -7.68
CA LYS A 85 -3.55 1.84 -8.41
C LYS A 85 -3.40 0.62 -9.31
N MET A 86 -4.00 -0.48 -8.88
CA MET A 86 -4.07 -1.71 -9.64
C MET A 86 -4.99 -1.50 -10.85
N ARG A 87 -4.57 -1.94 -12.03
CA ARG A 87 -5.52 -2.06 -13.15
C ARG A 87 -6.56 -3.11 -12.77
N SER A 88 -7.84 -2.73 -12.78
CA SER A 88 -8.93 -3.71 -12.77
C SER A 88 -8.67 -4.69 -13.93
N ARG A 89 -8.44 -5.96 -13.61
CA ARG A 89 -8.59 -7.02 -14.60
C ARG A 89 -10.08 -7.24 -14.90
#